data_AF-A0A1V9FGK2-F1
#
_entry.id   AF-A0A1V9FGK2-F1
#
_cell.length_a   1.000
_cell.length_b   1.000
_cell.length_c   1.000
_cell.angle_alpha   90.00
_cell.angle_beta   90.00
_cell.angle_gamma   90.00
#
_symmetry.space_group_name_H-M   'P 1'
#
loop_
_entity.id
_entity.type
_entity.pdbx_description
1 polymer ?
#
loop_
_entity_poly.entity_id
_entity_poly.type
_entity_poly.pdbx_seq_one_letter_code
_entity_poly.pdbx_strand_id
1 'polypeptide(L)'
;MFVIFICYYFLTTKWNFFDSVPVACESILIFTFSLYYLFEQINKPRVLFIYNTSMFWIILGFLVYLAGSFFIYTFADNLDKNDRVKFWFIPFIFNTIKNIFFSIAFSRKEAKDKNISSLSSYDNYFKTPFNQL
;
A
#
# COMPACT_ATOMS: atom_id res chain seq x y z
N MET A 1 -7.15 -16.53 -10.56
CA MET A 1 -6.19 -17.62 -10.31
C MET A 1 -5.75 -17.65 -8.84
N PHE A 2 -5.04 -16.63 -8.32
CA PHE A 2 -4.56 -16.62 -6.93
C PHE A 2 -5.68 -16.59 -5.86
N VAL A 3 -6.72 -15.78 -6.08
CA VAL A 3 -7.87 -15.67 -5.17
C VAL A 3 -8.64 -16.99 -5.05
N ILE A 4 -8.74 -17.75 -6.15
CA ILE A 4 -9.42 -19.04 -6.20
C ILE A 4 -8.61 -20.10 -5.42
N PHE A 5 -7.28 -20.05 -5.53
CA PHE A 5 -6.38 -20.93 -4.78
C PHE A 5 -6.44 -20.68 -3.28
N ILE A 6 -6.45 -19.41 -2.85
CA ILE A 6 -6.63 -19.03 -1.43
C ILE A 6 -8.00 -19.48 -0.91
N CYS A 7 -9.07 -19.27 -1.69
CA CYS A 7 -10.42 -19.64 -1.27
C CYS A 7 -10.56 -21.16 -1.13
N TYR A 8 -9.99 -21.93 -2.06
CA TYR A 8 -9.93 -23.39 -1.99
C TYR A 8 -9.12 -23.88 -0.77
N TYR A 9 -7.95 -23.29 -0.51
CA TYR A 9 -7.11 -23.65 0.63
C TYR A 9 -7.79 -23.32 1.97
N PHE A 10 -8.45 -22.15 2.05
CA PHE A 10 -9.21 -21.72 3.22
C PHE A 10 -10.41 -22.63 3.54
N LEU A 11 -11.07 -23.17 2.51
CA LEU A 11 -12.20 -24.11 2.68
C LEU A 11 -11.76 -25.52 3.08
N THR A 12 -10.54 -25.93 2.72
CA THR A 12 -10.05 -27.31 2.89
C THR A 12 -9.23 -27.49 4.18
N THR A 13 -8.61 -26.44 4.70
CA THR A 13 -7.78 -26.49 5.91
C THR A 13 -8.62 -26.32 7.18
N LYS A 14 -8.55 -27.29 8.10
CA LYS A 14 -9.13 -27.18 9.45
C LYS A 14 -8.40 -26.09 10.25
N TRP A 15 -9.15 -25.42 11.14
CA TRP A 15 -8.73 -24.32 12.03
C TRP A 15 -7.59 -24.67 13.00
N ASN A 16 -6.44 -25.09 12.51
CA ASN A 16 -5.24 -25.29 13.28
C ASN A 16 -4.21 -24.28 12.79
N PHE A 17 -3.84 -23.37 13.70
CA PHE A 17 -2.66 -22.50 13.70
C PHE A 17 -2.27 -21.83 12.38
N PHE A 18 -2.24 -20.49 12.38
CA PHE A 18 -1.62 -19.61 11.38
C PHE A 18 -0.64 -20.34 10.44
N ASP A 19 -1.13 -20.78 9.28
CA ASP A 19 -0.30 -21.45 8.29
C ASP A 19 0.63 -20.40 7.67
N SER A 20 1.93 -20.56 7.90
CA SER A 20 2.98 -19.60 7.48
C SER A 20 3.05 -19.43 5.95
N VAL A 21 2.66 -20.47 5.21
CA VAL A 21 2.73 -20.55 3.74
C VAL A 21 1.82 -19.53 3.01
N PRO A 22 0.50 -19.46 3.27
CA PRO A 22 -0.36 -18.45 2.65
C PRO A 22 0.06 -17.01 2.97
N VAL A 23 0.50 -16.73 4.19
CA VAL A 23 0.98 -15.38 4.59
C VAL A 23 2.25 -14.99 3.84
N ALA A 24 3.20 -15.92 3.69
CA ALA A 24 4.40 -15.70 2.89
C ALA A 24 4.07 -15.46 1.40
N CYS A 25 3.09 -16.21 0.87
CA CYS A 25 2.67 -16.08 -0.52
C CYS A 25 1.94 -14.75 -0.80
N GLU A 26 1.06 -14.30 0.11
CA GLU A 26 0.42 -12.99 0.03
C GLU A 26 1.46 -11.87 0.10
N SER A 27 2.43 -12.00 0.99
CA SER A 27 3.54 -11.03 1.12
C SER A 27 4.34 -10.95 -0.19
N ILE A 28 4.74 -12.08 -0.79
CA ILE A 28 5.52 -12.06 -2.04
C ILE A 28 4.76 -11.32 -3.16
N LEU A 29 3.44 -11.51 -3.26
CA LEU A 29 2.62 -10.86 -4.28
C LEU A 29 2.55 -9.36 -4.08
N ILE A 30 2.23 -8.90 -2.86
CA ILE A 30 2.18 -7.47 -2.54
C ILE A 30 3.55 -6.82 -2.80
N PHE A 31 4.63 -7.53 -2.50
CA PHE A 31 5.99 -7.08 -2.76
C PHE A 31 6.25 -6.92 -4.27
N THR A 32 5.94 -7.93 -5.09
CA THR A 32 6.11 -7.87 -6.54
C THR A 32 5.26 -6.77 -7.18
N PHE A 33 3.99 -6.61 -6.77
CA PHE A 33 3.13 -5.54 -7.27
C PHE A 33 3.66 -4.16 -6.91
N SER A 34 4.17 -3.98 -5.69
CA SER A 34 4.76 -2.73 -5.24
C SER A 34 6.00 -2.35 -6.05
N LEU A 35 6.88 -3.32 -6.34
CA LEU A 35 8.04 -3.11 -7.21
C LEU A 35 7.63 -2.77 -8.64
N TYR A 36 6.64 -3.47 -9.20
CA TYR A 36 6.14 -3.19 -10.54
C TYR A 36 5.59 -1.77 -10.65
N TYR A 37 4.79 -1.33 -9.67
CA TYR A 37 4.27 0.03 -9.62
C TYR A 37 5.39 1.08 -9.54
N LEU A 38 6.40 0.87 -8.68
CA LEU A 38 7.54 1.78 -8.57
C LEU A 38 8.34 1.85 -9.87
N PHE A 39 8.56 0.72 -10.52
CA PHE A 39 9.21 0.64 -11.82
C PHE A 39 8.42 1.41 -12.89
N GLU A 40 7.10 1.26 -12.93
CA GLU A 40 6.23 1.99 -13.84
C GLU A 40 6.28 3.51 -13.60
N GLN A 41 6.30 3.94 -12.33
CA GLN A 41 6.39 5.36 -11.97
C GLN A 41 7.74 5.98 -12.34
N ILE A 42 8.84 5.22 -12.24
CA ILE A 42 10.18 5.67 -12.66
C ILE A 42 10.29 5.80 -14.18
N ASN A 43 9.69 4.86 -14.93
CA ASN A 43 9.78 4.83 -16.39
C ASN A 43 8.80 5.75 -17.12
N LYS A 44 7.79 6.31 -16.44
CA LYS A 44 6.86 7.27 -17.02
C LYS A 44 7.33 8.70 -16.74
N PRO A 45 7.85 9.44 -17.74
CA PRO A 45 8.16 10.85 -17.57
C PRO A 45 6.85 11.64 -17.43
N ARG A 46 6.34 11.78 -16.20
CA ARG A 46 5.27 12.74 -15.90
C ARG A 46 5.90 14.09 -15.55
N VAL A 47 5.25 15.15 -16.01
CA VAL A 47 5.54 16.56 -15.65
C VAL A 47 5.43 16.85 -14.15
N LEU A 48 4.85 15.94 -13.37
CA LEU A 48 4.78 15.97 -11.92
C LEU A 48 5.76 14.95 -11.34
N PHE A 49 6.65 15.41 -10.48
CA PHE A 49 7.58 14.56 -9.77
C PHE A 49 6.87 13.42 -9.04
N ILE A 50 7.43 12.21 -9.13
CA ILE A 50 6.89 10.96 -8.56
C ILE A 50 6.62 11.09 -7.05
N TYR A 51 7.47 11.84 -6.35
CA TYR A 51 7.33 12.10 -4.92
C TYR A 51 6.11 12.95 -4.55
N ASN A 52 5.43 13.59 -5.51
CA ASN A 52 4.27 14.43 -5.23
C ASN A 52 2.96 13.64 -5.12
N THR A 53 2.95 12.37 -5.53
CA THR A 53 1.75 11.53 -5.47
C THR A 53 1.66 10.82 -4.13
N SER A 54 0.53 10.93 -3.43
CA SER A 54 0.35 10.28 -2.12
C SER A 54 0.44 8.75 -2.20
N MET A 55 -0.02 8.14 -3.32
CA MET A 55 0.13 6.71 -3.57
C MET A 55 1.58 6.22 -3.57
N PHE A 56 2.55 7.04 -4.01
CA PHE A 56 3.96 6.65 -4.00
C PHE A 56 4.45 6.36 -2.58
N TRP A 57 4.13 7.24 -1.63
CA TRP A 57 4.52 7.11 -0.23
C TRP A 57 3.83 5.93 0.47
N ILE A 58 2.57 5.66 0.11
CA ILE A 58 1.83 4.49 0.61
C ILE A 58 2.50 3.20 0.15
N ILE A 59 2.76 3.07 -1.15
CA ILE A 59 3.36 1.85 -1.73
C ILE A 59 4.79 1.66 -1.24
N LEU A 60 5.55 2.75 -1.07
CA LEU A 60 6.88 2.70 -0.46
C LEU A 60 6.83 2.22 1.01
N GLY A 61 5.85 2.68 1.79
CA GLY A 61 5.64 2.22 3.16
C GLY A 61 5.33 0.72 3.24
N PHE A 62 4.46 0.21 2.35
CA PHE A 62 4.18 -1.23 2.26
C PHE A 62 5.41 -2.03 1.85
N LEU A 63 6.19 -1.55 0.88
CA LEU A 63 7.42 -2.21 0.42
C LEU A 63 8.44 -2.35 1.55
N VAL A 64 8.69 -1.27 2.30
CA VAL A 64 9.65 -1.27 3.43
C VAL A 64 9.16 -2.19 4.55
N TYR A 65 7.87 -2.14 4.88
CA TYR A 65 7.28 -3.01 5.90
C TYR A 65 7.40 -4.49 5.52
N LEU A 66 7.06 -4.83 4.28
CA LEU A 66 7.18 -6.19 3.79
C LEU A 66 8.64 -6.66 3.76
N ALA A 67 9.56 -5.87 3.22
CA ALA A 67 10.97 -6.26 3.13
C ALA A 67 11.58 -6.54 4.51
N GLY A 68 11.29 -5.68 5.49
CA GLY A 68 11.78 -5.84 6.86
C GLY A 68 11.15 -7.00 7.62
N SER A 69 9.84 -7.18 7.47
CA SER A 69 9.11 -8.23 8.19
C SER A 69 9.29 -9.61 7.56
N PHE A 70 9.48 -9.68 6.24
CA PHE A 70 9.69 -10.93 5.50
C PHE A 70 10.91 -11.71 6.00
N PHE A 71 12.01 -11.01 6.27
CA PHE A 71 13.21 -11.65 6.80
C PHE A 71 12.94 -12.24 8.19
N ILE A 72 12.29 -11.48 9.08
CA ILE A 72 11.96 -11.97 10.42
C ILE A 72 11.02 -13.17 10.37
N TYR A 73 9.96 -13.12 9.55
CA TYR A 73 9.03 -14.24 9.43
C TYR A 73 9.68 -15.49 8.84
N THR A 74 10.61 -15.34 7.89
CA THR A 74 11.35 -16.47 7.31
C THR A 74 12.29 -17.13 8.32
N PHE A 75 12.94 -16.35 9.18
CA PHE A 75 13.86 -16.88 10.19
C PHE A 75 13.17 -17.28 11.51
N ALA A 76 11.94 -16.81 11.76
CA ALA A 76 11.21 -17.06 13.00
C ALA A 76 11.03 -18.55 13.31
N ASP A 77 10.82 -19.39 12.29
CA ASP A 77 10.62 -20.83 12.47
C ASP A 77 11.89 -21.60 12.84
N ASN A 78 13.06 -21.07 12.45
CA ASN A 78 14.37 -21.67 12.70
C ASN A 78 14.98 -21.27 14.06
N LEU A 79 14.36 -20.35 14.80
CA LEU A 79 14.86 -19.83 16.08
C LEU A 79 14.24 -20.56 17.28
N ASP A 80 15.01 -20.78 18.34
CA ASP A 80 14.46 -21.31 19.59
C ASP A 80 13.46 -20.33 20.22
N LYS A 81 12.50 -20.84 21.01
CA LYS A 81 11.38 -20.03 21.55
C LYS A 81 11.86 -18.84 22.37
N ASN A 82 13.00 -18.96 23.07
CA ASN A 82 13.58 -17.89 23.87
C ASN A 82 14.21 -16.78 23.02
N ASP A 83 14.74 -17.11 21.84
CA ASP A 83 15.32 -16.12 20.93
C ASP A 83 14.25 -15.42 20.10
N ARG A 84 13.13 -16.10 19.76
CA ARG A 84 11.99 -15.48 19.05
C ARG A 84 11.46 -14.23 19.74
N VAL A 85 11.41 -14.22 21.08
CA VAL A 85 10.92 -13.07 21.86
C VAL A 85 11.79 -11.83 21.66
N LYS A 86 13.11 -12.00 21.52
CA LYS A 86 14.04 -10.88 21.26
C LYS A 86 13.83 -10.27 19.88
N PHE A 87 13.58 -11.10 18.87
CA PHE A 87 13.40 -10.63 17.48
C PHE A 87 11.96 -10.16 17.19
N TRP A 88 11.01 -10.44 18.08
CA TRP A 88 9.61 -10.02 17.94
C TRP A 88 9.43 -8.49 17.91
N PHE A 89 10.38 -7.71 18.42
CA PHE A 89 10.32 -6.24 18.39
C PHE A 89 10.58 -5.66 16.99
N ILE A 90 11.24 -6.40 16.09
CA ILE A 90 11.71 -5.87 14.81
C ILE A 90 10.55 -5.53 13.85
N PRO A 91 9.51 -6.37 13.69
CA PRO A 91 8.31 -6.00 12.94
C PRO A 91 7.62 -4.73 13.48
N PHE A 92 7.71 -4.43 14.78
CA PHE A 92 7.17 -3.18 15.34
C PHE A 92 7.93 -1.94 14.87
N ILE A 93 9.25 -2.03 14.72
CA ILE A 93 10.08 -0.95 14.16
C ILE A 93 9.65 -0.69 12.71
N PHE A 94 9.55 -1.74 11.90
CA PHE A 94 9.13 -1.61 10.50
C PHE A 94 7.68 -1.10 10.37
N ASN A 95 6.80 -1.48 11.28
CA ASN A 95 5.44 -0.95 11.32
C ASN A 95 5.41 0.55 11.68
N THR A 96 6.29 1.00 12.58
CA THR A 96 6.46 2.43 12.89
C THR A 96 6.95 3.20 11.67
N ILE A 97 7.95 2.68 10.97
CA ILE A 97 8.47 3.28 9.73
C ILE A 97 7.35 3.40 8.67
N LYS A 98 6.55 2.34 8.49
CA LYS A 98 5.37 2.38 7.61
C LYS A 98 4.39 3.50 7.98
N ASN A 99 4.10 3.67 9.26
CA ASN A 99 3.20 4.73 9.74
C ASN A 99 3.76 6.13 9.49
N ILE A 100 5.08 6.31 9.56
CA ILE A 100 5.75 7.58 9.18
C ILE A 100 5.51 7.86 7.69
N PHE A 101 5.71 6.87 6.82
CA PHE A 101 5.44 7.03 5.38
C PHE A 101 3.97 7.33 5.08
N PHE A 102 3.03 6.70 5.79
CA PHE A 102 1.61 7.02 5.66
C PHE A 102 1.29 8.43 6.14
N SER A 103 1.90 8.88 7.23
CA SER A 103 1.75 10.26 7.70
C SER A 103 2.23 11.26 6.64
N ILE A 104 3.36 11.01 5.99
CA ILE A 104 3.85 11.81 4.87
C ILE A 104 2.88 11.78 3.68
N ALA A 105 2.30 10.61 3.38
CA ALA A 105 1.31 10.45 2.32
C ALA A 105 0.02 11.27 2.59
N PHE A 106 -0.46 11.27 3.84
CA PHE A 106 -1.64 12.05 4.25
C PHE A 106 -1.37 13.55 4.32
N SER A 107 -0.15 13.94 4.70
CA SER A 107 0.28 15.34 4.73
C SER A 107 0.43 15.94 3.33
N ARG A 108 0.67 15.08 2.32
CA ARG A 108 0.53 15.46 0.92
C ARG A 108 -0.96 15.63 0.62
N LYS A 109 -1.39 16.88 0.64
CA LYS A 109 -2.65 17.30 0.03
C LYS A 109 -2.56 16.96 -1.45
N GLU A 110 -3.17 15.84 -1.86
CA GLU A 110 -3.52 15.65 -3.25
C GLU A 110 -4.21 16.95 -3.65
N ALA A 111 -3.69 17.61 -4.69
CA ALA A 111 -4.36 18.77 -5.24
C ALA A 111 -5.71 18.27 -5.75
N LYS A 112 -6.69 18.19 -4.85
CA LYS A 112 -8.06 17.84 -5.14
C LYS A 112 -8.49 18.93 -6.08
N ASP A 113 -8.47 18.53 -7.33
CA ASP A 113 -8.83 19.23 -8.53
C ASP A 113 -9.55 20.56 -8.24
N LYS A 114 -8.79 21.66 -8.15
CA LYS A 114 -9.36 23.00 -8.16
C LYS A 114 -10.13 23.26 -9.47
N ASN A 115 -9.96 22.41 -10.50
CA ASN A 115 -10.69 22.52 -11.75
C ASN A 115 -12.10 21.93 -11.69
N ILE A 116 -12.43 20.98 -10.80
CA ILE A 116 -13.83 20.50 -10.65
C ILE A 116 -14.73 21.61 -10.10
N SER A 117 -14.22 22.41 -9.14
CA SER A 117 -14.95 23.58 -8.63
C SER A 117 -15.06 24.72 -9.63
N SER A 118 -14.02 24.95 -10.45
CA SER A 118 -14.10 26.01 -11.48
C SER A 118 -14.95 25.58 -12.66
N LEU A 119 -14.86 24.33 -13.12
CA LEU A 119 -15.67 23.79 -14.22
C LEU A 119 -17.15 23.72 -13.85
N SER A 120 -17.48 23.33 -12.62
CA SER A 120 -18.85 23.42 -12.09
C SER A 120 -19.35 24.88 -12.01
N SER A 121 -18.46 25.83 -11.70
CA SER A 121 -18.82 27.25 -11.66
C SER A 121 -19.11 27.76 -13.08
N TYR A 122 -18.24 27.49 -14.06
CA TYR A 122 -18.47 27.84 -15.47
C TYR A 122 -19.75 27.21 -16.02
N ASP A 123 -19.99 25.92 -15.78
CA ASP A 123 -21.20 25.24 -16.24
C ASP A 123 -22.48 25.86 -15.65
N ASN A 124 -22.42 26.38 -14.43
CA ASN A 124 -23.51 27.13 -13.81
C ASN A 124 -23.71 28.53 -14.42
N TYR A 125 -22.65 29.23 -14.83
CA TYR A 125 -22.76 30.52 -15.53
C TYR A 125 -23.40 30.41 -16.92
N PHE A 126 -23.20 29.29 -17.62
CA PHE A 126 -23.82 29.06 -18.93
C PHE A 126 -25.23 28.46 -18.84
N LYS A 127 -25.61 27.89 -17.69
CA LYS A 127 -26.95 27.31 -17.45
C LYS A 127 -28.00 28.30 -16.97
N THR A 128 -27.64 29.54 -16.65
CA THR A 128 -28.62 30.64 -16.49
C THR A 128 -28.86 31.28 -17.85
N PRO A 129 -29.88 30.87 -18.64
CA PRO A 129 -30.23 31.62 -19.82
C PRO A 129 -30.77 32.97 -19.35
N PHE A 130 -30.22 34.04 -19.92
CA PHE A 130 -30.87 35.35 -20.11
C PHE A 130 -32.29 35.47 -19.53
N ASN A 131 -32.40 35.85 -18.27
CA ASN A 131 -33.63 36.30 -17.64
C ASN A 131 -33.17 37.18 -16.46
N GLN A 132 -33.41 38.48 -16.37
CA GLN A 132 -34.32 39.38 -17.06
C GLN A 132 -33.72 40.80 -17.02
N LEU A 133 -33.76 41.49 -18.16
CA LEU A 133 -34.02 42.93 -18.26
C LEU A 133 -35.48 43.18 -17.84
#